data_AF-A0A6V7M3Z8-F1
#
_entry.id   AF-A0A6V7M3Z8-F1
#
_cell.length_a   1.000
_cell.length_b   1.000
_cell.length_c   1.000
_cell.angle_alpha   90.00
_cell.angle_beta   90.00
_cell.angle_gamma   90.00
#
_symmetry.space_group_name_H-M   'P 1'
#
loop_
_entity.id
_entity.type
_entity.pdbx_description
1 polymer ?
#
loop_
_entity_poly.entity_id
_entity_poly.type
_entity_poly.pdbx_seq_one_letter_code
_entity_poly.pdbx_strand_id
1 'polypeptide(L)'
;YLQEMGYCPQQDAIIDSLNAWDHLYLFARIRGIPKVQVHTVVKKWINKLNLTACAAQPSGTYSGGNKRRLNIAMALIGNPSLVLMDEPTTGVDPAARRSLWNTLKTCQDSGQSIILTSHSMEECEVLCNRLVIMVKGQLVCVGASQELKQRFGAGYNIHVKLSPGRDYADVENIKRSIENNFTCSLRDENSGFLGYHITSNDVTWTSMYAVMNQLKNEYSCIEDFTVLSSTLEQLFIQFARAPEEEGAVRMNGNVSSNKWWKRRANA
;
A
#
# COMPACT_ATOMS: atom_id res chain seq x y z
N TYR A 1 -9.19 2.60 28.17
CA TYR A 1 -8.21 2.67 27.07
C TYR A 1 -8.22 1.39 26.22
N LEU A 2 -7.76 0.24 26.72
CA LEU A 2 -7.78 -1.04 25.96
C LEU A 2 -9.19 -1.49 25.53
N GLN A 3 -10.22 -1.14 26.29
CA GLN A 3 -11.62 -1.45 25.97
C GLN A 3 -12.11 -0.79 24.68
N GLU A 4 -11.50 0.34 24.29
CA GLU A 4 -11.88 1.12 23.10
C GLU A 4 -11.06 0.75 21.86
N MET A 5 -10.16 -0.23 21.98
CA MET A 5 -9.27 -0.65 20.90
C MET A 5 -9.69 -1.98 20.28
N GLY A 6 -9.71 -2.02 18.95
CA GLY A 6 -9.75 -3.25 18.16
C GLY A 6 -8.34 -3.73 17.84
N TYR A 7 -8.09 -5.04 17.86
CA TYR A 7 -6.85 -5.63 17.40
C TYR A 7 -7.12 -6.84 16.52
N CYS A 8 -6.48 -6.89 15.35
CA CYS A 8 -6.48 -8.01 14.44
C CYS A 8 -5.03 -8.52 14.28
N PRO A 9 -4.64 -9.62 14.94
CA PRO A 9 -3.30 -10.21 14.81
C PRO A 9 -3.05 -10.78 13.41
N GLN A 10 -1.79 -11.03 13.02
CA GLN A 10 -1.45 -11.72 11.77
C GLN A 10 -1.93 -13.19 11.78
N GLN A 11 -1.75 -13.89 12.91
CA GLN A 11 -2.27 -15.25 13.11
C GLN A 11 -3.75 -15.24 13.49
N ASP A 12 -4.51 -16.22 13.02
CA ASP A 12 -5.95 -16.27 13.26
C ASP A 12 -6.27 -16.56 14.74
N ALA A 13 -6.91 -15.62 15.43
CA ALA A 13 -7.33 -15.76 16.84
C ALA A 13 -8.77 -16.28 16.95
N ILE A 14 -9.05 -17.42 16.32
CA ILE A 14 -10.40 -17.98 16.16
C ILE A 14 -10.53 -19.29 16.96
N ILE A 15 -11.71 -19.55 17.51
CA ILE A 15 -12.05 -20.79 18.21
C ILE A 15 -12.69 -21.75 17.20
N ASP A 16 -11.95 -22.77 16.75
CA ASP A 16 -12.36 -23.65 15.64
C ASP A 16 -13.74 -24.32 15.81
N SER A 17 -14.21 -24.52 17.05
CA SER A 17 -15.51 -25.12 17.35
C SER A 17 -16.70 -24.16 17.20
N LEU A 18 -16.47 -22.85 17.23
CA LEU A 18 -17.52 -21.85 17.10
C LEU A 18 -17.72 -21.44 15.63
N ASN A 19 -18.96 -21.10 15.27
CA ASN A 19 -19.28 -20.53 13.96
C ASN A 19 -19.07 -19.00 13.95
N ALA A 20 -19.14 -18.37 12.77
CA ALA A 20 -18.95 -16.93 12.64
C ALA A 20 -20.01 -16.12 13.38
N TRP A 21 -21.25 -16.62 13.46
CA TRP A 21 -22.31 -15.97 14.22
C TRP A 21 -21.98 -15.91 15.71
N ASP A 22 -21.56 -17.02 16.29
CA ASP A 22 -21.27 -17.19 17.72
C ASP A 22 -20.03 -16.38 18.12
N HIS A 23 -19.00 -16.35 17.27
CA HIS A 23 -17.85 -15.46 17.46
C HIS A 23 -18.28 -14.00 17.55
N LEU A 24 -19.01 -13.53 16.54
CA LEU A 24 -19.45 -12.13 16.51
C LEU A 24 -20.41 -11.81 17.64
N TYR A 25 -21.30 -12.73 18.00
CA TYR A 25 -22.19 -12.59 19.14
C TYR A 25 -21.41 -12.45 20.45
N LEU A 26 -20.43 -13.33 20.67
CA LEU A 26 -19.56 -13.32 21.85
C LEU A 26 -18.79 -11.99 21.95
N PHE A 27 -18.10 -11.59 20.89
CA PHE A 27 -17.33 -10.35 20.87
C PHE A 27 -18.23 -9.10 20.98
N ALA A 28 -19.42 -9.09 20.37
CA ALA A 28 -20.40 -8.01 20.54
C ALA A 28 -20.83 -7.85 22.02
N ARG A 29 -21.03 -8.98 22.71
CA ARG A 29 -21.42 -8.98 24.13
C ARG A 29 -20.27 -8.52 25.02
N ILE A 30 -19.04 -8.96 24.75
CA ILE A 30 -17.83 -8.53 25.49
C ILE A 30 -17.60 -7.03 25.31
N ARG A 31 -17.88 -6.48 24.12
CA ARG A 31 -17.79 -5.03 23.83
C ARG A 31 -18.92 -4.20 24.44
N GLY A 32 -19.88 -4.82 25.15
CA GLY A 32 -20.94 -4.10 25.85
C GLY A 32 -22.12 -3.68 24.98
N ILE A 33 -22.29 -4.24 23.78
CA ILE A 33 -23.44 -3.93 22.92
C ILE A 33 -24.74 -4.44 23.60
N PRO A 34 -25.80 -3.61 23.72
CA PRO A 34 -27.06 -4.02 24.32
C PRO A 34 -27.67 -5.24 23.63
N LYS A 35 -28.16 -6.23 24.40
CA LYS A 35 -28.67 -7.52 23.88
C LYS A 35 -29.70 -7.35 22.75
N VAL A 36 -30.53 -6.30 22.83
CA VAL A 36 -31.55 -5.97 21.83
C VAL A 36 -30.94 -5.64 20.45
N GLN A 37 -29.75 -5.03 20.44
CA GLN A 37 -29.06 -4.60 19.21
C GLN A 37 -28.05 -5.63 18.69
N VAL A 38 -27.59 -6.56 19.53
CA VAL A 38 -26.52 -7.52 19.17
C VAL A 38 -26.87 -8.30 17.89
N HIS A 39 -28.08 -8.85 17.78
CA HIS A 39 -28.48 -9.61 16.59
C HIS A 39 -28.39 -8.77 15.31
N THR A 40 -28.82 -7.52 15.38
CA THR A 40 -28.78 -6.57 14.25
C THR A 40 -27.33 -6.25 13.86
N VAL A 41 -26.46 -6.01 14.85
CA VAL A 41 -25.04 -5.71 14.62
C VAL A 41 -24.30 -6.91 14.04
N VAL A 42 -24.53 -8.12 14.59
CA VAL A 42 -23.92 -9.36 14.10
C VAL A 42 -24.34 -9.62 12.65
N LYS A 43 -25.64 -9.55 12.35
CA LYS A 43 -26.15 -9.74 10.99
C LYS A 43 -25.58 -8.70 10.01
N LYS A 44 -25.43 -7.45 10.45
CA LYS A 44 -24.82 -6.38 9.65
C LYS A 44 -23.37 -6.73 9.28
N TRP A 45 -22.57 -7.20 10.24
CA TRP A 45 -21.16 -7.56 9.99
C TRP A 45 -21.00 -8.80 9.12
N ILE A 46 -21.84 -9.82 9.31
CA ILE A 46 -21.86 -11.02 8.45
C ILE A 46 -22.13 -10.65 6.99
N ASN A 47 -23.09 -9.75 6.76
CA ASN A 47 -23.40 -9.27 5.41
C ASN A 47 -22.28 -8.38 4.86
N LYS A 48 -21.75 -7.45 5.66
CA LYS A 48 -20.72 -6.51 5.22
C LYS A 48 -19.44 -7.20 4.75
N LEU A 49 -19.09 -8.33 5.35
CA LEU A 49 -17.88 -9.11 5.01
C LEU A 49 -18.16 -10.36 4.18
N ASN A 50 -19.40 -10.52 3.67
CA ASN A 50 -19.83 -11.67 2.86
C ASN A 50 -19.50 -13.02 3.53
N LEU A 51 -19.85 -13.17 4.80
CA LEU A 51 -19.65 -14.38 5.62
C LEU A 51 -20.93 -15.21 5.76
N THR A 52 -21.95 -14.97 4.93
CA THR A 52 -23.26 -15.63 5.01
C THR A 52 -23.19 -17.15 4.90
N ALA A 53 -22.37 -17.66 3.98
CA ALA A 53 -22.14 -19.11 3.82
C ALA A 53 -21.44 -19.75 5.03
N CYS A 54 -20.63 -18.97 5.73
CA CYS A 54 -19.88 -19.42 6.91
C CYS A 54 -20.67 -19.26 8.21
N ALA A 55 -21.75 -18.46 8.23
CA ALA A 55 -22.45 -18.07 9.45
C ALA A 55 -22.85 -19.24 10.38
N ALA A 56 -23.23 -20.38 9.81
CA ALA A 56 -23.66 -21.57 10.56
C ALA A 56 -22.63 -22.71 10.59
N GLN A 57 -21.52 -22.59 9.85
CA GLN A 57 -20.48 -23.62 9.78
C GLN A 57 -19.41 -23.39 10.86
N PRO A 58 -18.84 -24.45 11.47
CA PRO A 58 -17.75 -24.30 12.43
C PRO A 58 -16.53 -23.66 11.78
N SER A 59 -15.88 -22.72 12.47
CA SER A 59 -14.77 -21.95 11.89
C SER A 59 -13.54 -22.78 11.54
N GLY A 60 -13.41 -23.99 12.10
CA GLY A 60 -12.39 -24.96 11.69
C GLY A 60 -12.46 -25.36 10.21
N THR A 61 -13.64 -25.29 9.57
CA THR A 61 -13.81 -25.63 8.14
C THR A 61 -13.60 -24.45 7.19
N TYR A 62 -13.29 -23.27 7.72
CA TYR A 62 -13.15 -22.06 6.91
C TYR A 62 -11.83 -22.06 6.15
N SER A 63 -11.85 -21.54 4.92
CA SER A 63 -10.64 -21.15 4.22
C SER A 63 -9.91 -20.03 4.96
N GLY A 64 -8.59 -19.92 4.77
CA GLY A 64 -7.78 -18.86 5.41
C GLY A 64 -8.35 -17.45 5.17
N GLY A 65 -8.82 -17.15 3.96
CA GLY A 65 -9.45 -15.86 3.67
C GLY A 65 -10.79 -15.62 4.40
N ASN A 66 -11.55 -16.66 4.73
CA ASN A 66 -12.77 -16.54 5.53
C ASN A 66 -12.45 -16.34 7.02
N LYS A 67 -11.44 -17.06 7.52
CA LYS A 67 -10.90 -16.87 8.88
C LYS A 67 -10.42 -15.42 9.06
N ARG A 68 -9.65 -14.91 8.10
CA ARG A 68 -9.17 -13.52 8.08
C ARG A 68 -10.30 -12.50 8.14
N ARG A 69 -11.32 -12.68 7.30
CA ARG A 69 -12.51 -11.82 7.30
C ARG A 69 -13.24 -11.84 8.64
N LEU A 70 -13.38 -13.01 9.27
CA LEU A 70 -13.97 -13.11 10.60
C LEU A 70 -13.13 -12.37 11.66
N ASN A 71 -11.80 -12.50 11.64
CA ASN A 71 -10.93 -11.77 12.56
C ASN A 71 -11.08 -10.25 12.45
N ILE A 72 -11.12 -9.75 11.22
CA ILE A 72 -11.34 -8.32 10.97
C ILE A 72 -12.74 -7.89 11.46
N ALA A 73 -13.75 -8.72 11.27
CA ALA A 73 -15.09 -8.49 11.81
C ALA A 73 -15.09 -8.38 13.34
N MET A 74 -14.38 -9.27 14.03
CA MET A 74 -14.24 -9.26 15.49
C MET A 74 -13.44 -8.05 15.99
N ALA A 75 -12.44 -7.59 15.23
CA ALA A 75 -11.67 -6.40 15.58
C ALA A 75 -12.51 -5.11 15.45
N LEU A 76 -13.41 -5.06 14.47
CA LEU A 76 -14.24 -3.88 14.17
C LEU A 76 -15.59 -3.85 14.92
N ILE A 77 -16.05 -4.98 15.47
CA ILE A 77 -17.32 -5.04 16.17
C ILE A 77 -17.28 -4.19 17.45
N GLY A 78 -18.38 -3.48 17.73
CA GLY A 78 -18.45 -2.53 18.84
C GLY A 78 -17.97 -1.12 18.49
N ASN A 79 -17.62 -0.86 17.23
CA ASN A 79 -17.19 0.46 16.74
C ASN A 79 -16.07 1.10 17.58
N PRO A 80 -14.94 0.40 17.80
CA PRO A 80 -13.80 0.93 18.55
C PRO A 80 -13.25 2.22 17.91
N SER A 81 -12.72 3.12 18.73
CA SER A 81 -12.14 4.40 18.28
C SER A 81 -10.82 4.21 17.55
N LEU A 82 -10.03 3.21 17.96
CA LEU A 82 -8.76 2.83 17.34
C LEU A 82 -8.75 1.33 17.00
N VAL A 83 -8.30 0.97 15.80
CA VAL A 83 -8.15 -0.42 15.38
C VAL A 83 -6.75 -0.65 14.85
N LEU A 84 -6.07 -1.65 15.40
CA LEU A 84 -4.75 -2.10 15.00
C LEU A 84 -4.91 -3.38 14.16
N MET A 85 -4.37 -3.39 12.94
CA MET A 85 -4.46 -4.55 12.05
C MET A 85 -3.07 -4.95 11.57
N ASP A 86 -2.68 -6.19 11.86
CA ASP A 86 -1.40 -6.72 11.46
C ASP A 86 -1.54 -7.58 10.20
N GLU A 87 -1.14 -7.05 9.04
CA GLU A 87 -1.30 -7.67 7.71
C GLU A 87 -2.73 -8.17 7.38
N PRO A 88 -3.75 -7.29 7.34
CA PRO A 88 -5.15 -7.69 7.26
C PRO A 88 -5.52 -8.49 6.00
N THR A 89 -4.85 -8.29 4.87
CA THR A 89 -5.26 -8.92 3.59
C THR A 89 -4.40 -10.09 3.11
N THR A 90 -3.41 -10.51 3.90
CA THR A 90 -2.58 -11.69 3.57
C THR A 90 -3.45 -12.94 3.41
N GLY A 91 -3.31 -13.66 2.29
CA GLY A 91 -4.05 -14.89 2.02
C GLY A 91 -5.52 -14.71 1.62
N VAL A 92 -5.97 -13.47 1.35
CA VAL A 92 -7.31 -13.17 0.86
C VAL A 92 -7.30 -13.03 -0.67
N ASP A 93 -8.29 -13.64 -1.33
CA ASP A 93 -8.49 -13.53 -2.78
C ASP A 93 -8.58 -12.06 -3.25
N PRO A 94 -8.06 -11.70 -4.45
CA PRO A 94 -8.08 -10.32 -4.95
C PRO A 94 -9.45 -9.65 -4.95
N ALA A 95 -10.53 -10.37 -5.30
CA ALA A 95 -11.88 -9.82 -5.31
C ALA A 95 -12.39 -9.56 -3.88
N ALA A 96 -12.12 -10.50 -2.96
CA ALA A 96 -12.49 -10.36 -1.55
C ALA A 96 -11.71 -9.23 -0.86
N ARG A 97 -10.43 -9.03 -1.22
CA ARG A 97 -9.58 -7.95 -0.73
C ARG A 97 -10.14 -6.57 -1.07
N ARG A 98 -10.62 -6.35 -2.30
CA ARG A 98 -11.28 -5.07 -2.68
C ARG A 98 -12.55 -4.79 -1.85
N SER A 99 -13.36 -5.83 -1.61
CA SER A 99 -14.54 -5.70 -0.74
C SER A 99 -14.16 -5.33 0.70
N LEU A 100 -13.09 -5.95 1.22
CA LEU A 100 -12.55 -5.63 2.53
C LEU A 100 -12.06 -4.18 2.60
N TRP A 101 -11.35 -3.71 1.57
CA TRP A 101 -10.87 -2.33 1.52
C TRP A 101 -12.00 -1.31 1.55
N ASN A 102 -13.08 -1.55 0.80
CA ASN A 102 -14.27 -0.70 0.83
C ASN A 102 -14.92 -0.69 2.23
N THR A 103 -14.95 -1.85 2.88
CA THR A 103 -15.45 -1.98 4.25
C THR A 103 -14.61 -1.16 5.24
N LEU A 104 -13.28 -1.23 5.14
CA LEU A 104 -12.36 -0.46 5.98
C LEU A 104 -12.47 1.05 5.73
N LYS A 105 -12.56 1.49 4.48
CA LYS A 105 -12.81 2.90 4.14
C LYS A 105 -14.10 3.42 4.76
N THR A 106 -15.19 2.66 4.62
CA THR A 106 -16.47 3.02 5.25
C THR A 106 -16.36 3.16 6.78
N CYS A 107 -15.50 2.35 7.41
CA CYS A 107 -15.24 2.43 8.84
C CYS A 107 -14.41 3.69 9.19
N GLN A 108 -13.41 4.01 8.39
CA GLN A 108 -12.64 5.26 8.52
C GLN A 108 -13.53 6.50 8.36
N ASP A 109 -14.40 6.51 7.34
CA ASP A 109 -15.35 7.59 7.07
C ASP A 109 -16.36 7.79 8.22
N SER A 110 -16.65 6.71 8.97
CA SER A 110 -17.49 6.76 10.17
C SER A 110 -16.78 7.29 11.43
N GLY A 111 -15.49 7.67 11.31
CA GLY A 111 -14.69 8.27 12.38
C GLY A 111 -13.75 7.31 13.12
N GLN A 112 -13.62 6.05 12.66
CA GLN A 112 -12.69 5.10 13.27
C GLN A 112 -11.25 5.35 12.79
N SER A 113 -10.29 5.39 13.71
CA SER A 113 -8.87 5.44 13.36
C SER A 113 -8.35 4.02 13.17
N ILE A 114 -7.70 3.75 12.03
CA ILE A 114 -7.15 2.43 11.71
C ILE A 114 -5.66 2.55 11.48
N ILE A 115 -4.87 1.74 12.18
CA ILE A 115 -3.44 1.55 11.93
C ILE A 115 -3.29 0.14 11.38
N LEU A 116 -2.71 0.03 10.19
CA LEU A 116 -2.42 -1.24 9.56
C LEU A 116 -0.94 -1.38 9.24
N THR A 117 -0.41 -2.59 9.36
CA THR A 117 0.86 -3.00 8.76
C THR A 117 0.55 -3.80 7.50
N SER A 118 1.35 -3.59 6.45
CA SER A 118 1.21 -4.36 5.22
C SER A 118 2.52 -4.35 4.45
N HIS A 119 2.82 -5.48 3.81
CA HIS A 119 3.86 -5.58 2.79
C HIS A 119 3.35 -5.22 1.38
N SER A 120 2.04 -5.09 1.20
CA SER A 120 1.45 -4.69 -0.07
C SER A 120 1.40 -3.18 -0.19
N MET A 121 2.19 -2.61 -1.11
CA MET A 121 2.14 -1.17 -1.36
C MET A 121 0.81 -0.75 -2.01
N GLU A 122 0.19 -1.62 -2.80
CA GLU A 122 -1.16 -1.39 -3.35
C GLU A 122 -2.18 -1.17 -2.22
N GLU A 123 -2.17 -2.02 -1.19
CA GLU A 123 -3.04 -1.88 -0.02
C GLU A 123 -2.83 -0.56 0.71
N CYS A 124 -1.56 -0.26 0.99
CA CYS A 124 -1.13 0.97 1.64
C CYS A 124 -1.57 2.22 0.86
N GLU A 125 -1.42 2.22 -0.47
CA GLU A 125 -1.86 3.34 -1.32
C GLU A 125 -3.36 3.54 -1.31
N VAL A 126 -4.13 2.45 -1.26
CA VAL A 126 -5.60 2.52 -1.31
C VAL A 126 -6.20 2.91 0.03
N LEU A 127 -5.69 2.39 1.15
CA LEU A 127 -6.31 2.51 2.47
C LEU A 127 -5.75 3.62 3.36
N CYS A 128 -4.49 4.00 3.17
CA CYS A 128 -3.81 4.88 4.11
C CYS A 128 -3.88 6.35 3.66
N ASN A 129 -4.31 7.22 4.57
CA ASN A 129 -4.16 8.67 4.41
C ASN A 129 -2.72 9.15 4.66
N ARG A 130 -1.99 8.43 5.52
CA ARG A 130 -0.60 8.68 5.87
C ARG A 130 0.13 7.35 5.92
N LEU A 131 1.31 7.32 5.29
CA LEU A 131 2.19 6.17 5.23
C LEU A 131 3.44 6.43 6.05
N VAL A 132 3.93 5.34 6.62
CA VAL A 132 5.14 5.32 7.44
C VAL A 132 5.99 4.16 6.94
N ILE A 133 7.23 4.45 6.53
CA ILE A 133 8.19 3.41 6.16
C ILE A 133 9.19 3.25 7.31
N MET A 134 9.31 2.02 7.78
CA MET A 134 10.26 1.62 8.81
C MET A 134 11.36 0.75 8.18
N VAL A 135 12.62 1.07 8.47
CA VAL A 135 13.79 0.30 8.04
C VAL A 135 14.69 0.07 9.25
N LYS A 136 15.10 -1.17 9.50
CA LYS A 136 15.96 -1.55 10.65
C LYS A 136 15.45 -0.99 12.00
N GLY A 137 14.14 -0.95 12.21
CA GLY A 137 13.52 -0.44 13.44
C GLY A 137 13.44 1.08 13.57
N GLN A 138 13.86 1.85 12.56
CA GLN A 138 13.79 3.31 12.54
C GLN A 138 12.76 3.80 11.52
N LEU A 139 12.04 4.87 11.87
CA LEU A 139 11.11 5.54 10.96
C LEU A 139 11.91 6.40 9.97
N VAL A 140 11.93 5.98 8.70
CA VAL A 140 12.67 6.66 7.64
C VAL A 140 11.85 7.79 7.03
N CYS A 141 10.59 7.53 6.72
CA CYS A 141 9.71 8.54 6.15
C CYS A 141 8.28 8.44 6.67
N VAL A 142 7.63 9.60 6.78
CA VAL A 142 6.23 9.74 7.19
C VAL A 142 5.58 10.81 6.31
N GLY A 143 4.46 10.49 5.67
CA GLY A 143 3.77 11.45 4.79
C GLY A 143 2.59 10.82 4.05
N ALA A 144 1.84 11.63 3.30
CA ALA A 144 0.88 11.08 2.36
C ALA A 144 1.62 10.33 1.23
N SER A 145 0.99 9.31 0.62
CA SER A 145 1.60 8.55 -0.49
C SER A 145 2.15 9.45 -1.61
N GLN A 146 1.39 10.47 -1.99
CA GLN A 146 1.78 11.43 -3.01
C GLN A 146 2.95 12.33 -2.57
N GLU A 147 2.95 12.76 -1.31
CA GLU A 147 4.04 13.58 -0.74
C GLU A 147 5.35 12.78 -0.66
N LEU A 148 5.26 11.49 -0.30
CA LEU A 148 6.42 10.60 -0.29
C LEU A 148 6.96 10.37 -1.70
N LYS A 149 6.07 10.13 -2.69
CA LYS A 149 6.45 10.04 -4.10
C LYS A 149 7.10 11.33 -4.61
N GLN A 150 6.63 12.51 -4.21
CA GLN A 150 7.24 13.78 -4.62
C GLN A 150 8.58 14.07 -3.94
N ARG A 151 8.71 13.76 -2.64
CA ARG A 151 9.93 14.06 -1.87
C ARG A 151 11.06 13.07 -2.09
N PHE A 152 10.71 11.79 -2.22
CA PHE A 152 11.67 10.69 -2.26
C PHE A 152 11.55 9.84 -3.53
N GLY A 153 10.47 9.97 -4.30
CA GLY A 153 10.36 9.40 -5.63
C GLY A 153 11.24 10.21 -6.57
N ALA A 154 12.53 9.92 -6.50
CA ALA A 154 13.57 10.54 -7.32
C ALA A 154 13.48 10.02 -8.76
N GLY A 155 12.37 10.26 -9.45
CA GLY A 155 12.34 10.06 -10.88
C GLY A 155 11.11 9.46 -11.54
N TYR A 156 11.29 9.27 -12.83
CA TYR A 156 10.39 8.58 -13.75
C TYR A 156 11.06 7.31 -14.27
N ASN A 157 10.28 6.30 -14.59
CA ASN A 157 10.77 5.11 -15.27
C ASN A 157 10.32 5.16 -16.73
N ILE A 158 11.25 4.97 -17.65
CA ILE A 158 10.95 4.79 -19.07
C ILE A 158 11.20 3.34 -19.41
N HIS A 159 10.16 2.67 -19.87
CA HIS A 159 10.22 1.32 -20.40
C HIS A 159 10.16 1.39 -21.92
N VAL A 160 11.12 0.79 -22.60
CA VAL A 160 11.20 0.75 -24.07
C VAL A 160 11.13 -0.70 -24.50
N LYS A 161 10.13 -1.02 -25.33
CA LYS A 161 9.97 -2.34 -25.93
C LYS A 161 10.57 -2.33 -27.33
N LEU A 162 11.44 -3.29 -27.58
CA LEU A 162 12.22 -3.38 -28.80
C LEU A 162 11.87 -4.64 -29.61
N SER A 163 11.84 -4.51 -30.93
CA SER A 163 11.47 -5.59 -31.85
C SER A 163 12.52 -6.72 -31.90
N PRO A 164 12.12 -7.99 -32.02
CA PRO A 164 13.04 -9.11 -32.24
C PRO A 164 13.45 -9.16 -33.73
N GLY A 165 14.54 -8.48 -34.07
CA GLY A 165 15.05 -8.42 -35.46
C GLY A 165 15.88 -7.17 -35.74
N ARG A 166 16.61 -6.69 -34.74
CA ARG A 166 17.20 -5.35 -34.70
C ARG A 166 18.72 -5.39 -34.84
N ASP A 167 19.26 -4.34 -35.43
CA ASP A 167 20.70 -4.12 -35.46
C ASP A 167 21.19 -3.71 -34.06
N TYR A 168 22.33 -4.25 -33.64
CA TYR A 168 22.96 -3.89 -32.36
C TYR A 168 23.37 -2.42 -32.35
N ALA A 169 23.74 -1.87 -33.51
CA ALA A 169 24.13 -0.46 -33.63
C ALA A 169 22.98 0.51 -33.30
N ASP A 170 21.75 0.18 -33.70
CA ASP A 170 20.57 1.03 -33.42
C ASP A 170 20.24 1.04 -31.93
N VAL A 171 20.36 -0.10 -31.26
CA VAL A 171 20.14 -0.20 -29.81
C VAL A 171 21.16 0.66 -29.08
N GLU A 172 22.45 0.57 -29.44
CA GLU A 172 23.52 1.37 -28.84
C GLU A 172 23.29 2.89 -29.03
N ASN A 173 22.82 3.31 -30.21
CA ASN A 173 22.49 4.70 -30.49
C ASN A 173 21.27 5.20 -29.70
N ILE A 174 20.25 4.36 -29.50
CA ILE A 174 19.12 4.66 -28.63
C ILE A 174 19.59 4.85 -27.19
N LYS A 175 20.44 3.93 -26.68
CA LYS A 175 21.00 4.05 -25.32
C LYS A 175 21.75 5.37 -25.16
N ARG A 176 22.66 5.68 -26.08
CA ARG A 176 23.45 6.92 -26.06
C ARG A 176 22.57 8.16 -26.14
N SER A 177 21.52 8.13 -26.96
CA SER A 177 20.59 9.26 -27.07
C SER A 177 19.81 9.47 -25.77
N ILE A 178 19.34 8.40 -25.12
CA ILE A 178 18.64 8.50 -23.83
C ILE A 178 19.58 9.02 -22.74
N GLU A 179 20.80 8.49 -22.66
CA GLU A 179 21.82 8.91 -21.69
C GLU A 179 22.31 10.35 -21.90
N ASN A 180 22.31 10.85 -23.14
CA ASN A 180 22.66 12.23 -23.45
C ASN A 180 21.52 13.21 -23.13
N ASN A 181 20.27 12.80 -23.32
CA ASN A 181 19.10 13.66 -23.10
C ASN A 181 18.65 13.70 -21.64
N PHE A 182 18.90 12.62 -20.88
CA PHE A 182 18.42 12.48 -19.51
C PHE A 182 19.53 11.98 -18.58
N THR A 183 19.56 12.51 -17.35
CA THR A 183 20.31 11.88 -16.26
C THR A 183 19.55 10.63 -15.83
N CYS A 184 19.89 9.49 -16.45
CA CYS A 184 19.21 8.22 -16.23
C CYS A 184 20.17 7.12 -15.77
N SER A 185 19.64 6.19 -14.96
CA SER A 185 20.27 4.91 -14.66
C SER A 185 19.56 3.78 -15.38
N LEU A 186 20.30 2.96 -16.12
CA LEU A 186 19.76 1.74 -16.72
C LEU A 186 19.52 0.72 -15.60
N ARG A 187 18.27 0.33 -15.38
CA ARG A 187 17.88 -0.62 -14.33
C ARG A 187 17.67 -2.04 -14.84
N ASP A 188 17.23 -2.18 -16.08
CA ASP A 188 16.93 -3.47 -16.68
C ASP A 188 17.31 -3.47 -18.17
N GLU A 189 18.05 -4.48 -18.58
CA GLU A 189 18.47 -4.67 -19.97
C GLU A 189 18.22 -6.12 -20.36
N ASN A 190 17.19 -6.31 -21.20
CA ASN A 190 16.87 -7.60 -21.79
C ASN A 190 16.81 -7.48 -23.31
N SER A 191 16.94 -8.61 -24.00
CA SER A 191 16.95 -8.70 -25.47
C SER A 191 15.66 -8.23 -26.18
N GLY A 192 14.68 -7.67 -25.47
CA GLY A 192 13.48 -7.02 -26.02
C GLY A 192 13.00 -5.82 -25.21
N PHE A 193 13.72 -5.43 -24.16
CA PHE A 193 13.23 -4.49 -23.16
C PHE A 193 14.38 -3.69 -22.54
N LEU A 194 14.23 -2.37 -22.52
CA LEU A 194 15.12 -1.46 -21.79
C LEU A 194 14.31 -0.73 -20.73
N GLY A 195 14.76 -0.81 -19.48
CA GLY A 195 14.19 -0.09 -18.34
C GLY A 195 15.15 0.99 -17.84
N TYR A 196 14.79 2.26 -18.03
CA TYR A 196 15.53 3.42 -17.53
C TYR A 196 14.84 4.05 -16.34
N HIS A 197 15.63 4.56 -15.40
CA HIS A 197 15.18 5.37 -14.28
C HIS A 197 15.82 6.76 -14.35
N ILE A 198 15.01 7.76 -14.67
CA ILE A 198 15.42 9.16 -14.82
C ILE A 198 15.39 9.82 -13.45
N THR A 199 16.53 10.26 -12.94
CA THR A 199 16.63 10.91 -11.61
C THR A 199 16.57 12.44 -11.68
N SER A 200 16.46 13.02 -12.88
CA SER A 200 16.41 14.47 -13.06
C SER A 200 15.04 15.05 -12.66
N ASN A 201 15.05 15.99 -11.71
CA ASN A 201 13.85 16.72 -11.28
C ASN A 201 13.38 17.78 -12.30
N ASP A 202 14.24 18.17 -13.25
CA ASP A 202 13.96 19.24 -14.21
C ASP A 202 13.19 18.78 -15.45
N VAL A 203 12.94 17.47 -15.57
CA VAL A 203 12.36 16.88 -16.77
C VAL A 203 10.85 16.68 -16.58
N THR A 204 10.07 17.23 -17.49
CA THR A 204 8.62 17.09 -17.51
C THR A 204 8.18 15.86 -18.29
N TRP A 205 6.95 15.38 -18.02
CA TRP A 205 6.30 14.34 -18.82
C TRP A 205 6.32 14.65 -20.32
N THR A 206 6.05 15.90 -20.69
CA THR A 206 6.03 16.35 -22.09
C THR A 206 7.39 16.22 -22.76
N SER A 207 8.47 16.63 -22.09
CA SER A 207 9.83 16.48 -22.64
C SER A 207 10.22 15.01 -22.79
N MET A 208 9.89 14.14 -21.82
CA MET A 208 10.17 12.70 -21.94
C MET A 208 9.41 12.09 -23.12
N TYR A 209 8.11 12.36 -23.23
CA TYR A 209 7.30 11.87 -24.34
C TYR A 209 7.75 12.42 -25.69
N ALA A 210 8.19 13.69 -25.77
CA ALA A 210 8.68 14.28 -27.01
C ALA A 210 9.96 13.59 -27.51
N VAL A 211 10.95 13.41 -26.63
CA VAL A 211 12.21 12.72 -26.98
C VAL A 211 11.94 11.26 -27.35
N MET A 212 11.11 10.55 -26.59
CA MET A 212 10.77 9.16 -26.88
C MET A 212 10.00 9.00 -28.20
N ASN A 213 9.10 9.94 -28.54
CA ASN A 213 8.43 9.94 -29.83
C ASN A 213 9.38 10.24 -30.99
N GLN A 214 10.36 11.13 -30.79
CA GLN A 214 11.38 11.39 -31.79
C GLN A 214 12.21 10.14 -32.06
N LEU A 215 12.68 9.45 -30.99
CA LEU A 215 13.42 8.20 -31.11
C LEU A 215 12.59 7.10 -31.78
N LYS A 216 11.29 7.00 -31.48
CA LYS A 216 10.39 6.04 -32.13
C LYS A 216 10.23 6.30 -33.63
N ASN A 217 10.22 7.57 -34.05
CA ASN A 217 10.14 7.94 -35.46
C ASN A 217 11.47 7.71 -36.21
N GLU A 218 12.60 7.87 -35.51
CA GLU A 218 13.93 7.69 -36.07
C GLU A 218 14.34 6.22 -36.14
N TYR A 219 13.93 5.42 -35.15
CA TYR A 219 14.27 4.01 -35.04
C TYR A 219 13.02 3.13 -35.06
N SER A 220 12.81 2.43 -36.18
CA SER A 220 11.70 1.47 -36.37
C SER A 220 11.83 0.20 -35.50
N CYS A 221 12.93 0.05 -34.75
CA CYS A 221 13.14 -1.04 -33.81
C CYS A 221 12.45 -0.84 -32.45
N ILE A 222 11.89 0.34 -32.17
CA ILE A 222 11.06 0.61 -30.99
C ILE A 222 9.60 0.28 -31.32
N GLU A 223 9.07 -0.81 -30.78
CA GLU A 223 7.64 -1.15 -30.93
C GLU A 223 6.79 -0.17 -30.12
N ASP A 224 7.15 0.02 -28.85
CA ASP A 224 6.40 0.86 -27.93
C ASP A 224 7.25 1.36 -26.76
N PHE A 225 6.77 2.42 -26.11
CA PHE A 225 7.39 2.92 -24.90
C PHE A 225 6.35 3.38 -23.87
N THR A 226 6.69 3.23 -22.60
CA THR A 226 5.85 3.62 -21.47
C THR A 226 6.66 4.46 -20.52
N VAL A 227 6.17 5.65 -20.22
CA VAL A 227 6.71 6.48 -19.13
C VAL A 227 5.82 6.26 -17.90
N LEU A 228 6.43 5.91 -16.78
CA LEU A 228 5.77 5.61 -15.51
C LEU A 228 6.34 6.51 -14.42
N SER A 229 5.49 6.92 -13.48
CA SER A 229 5.97 7.56 -12.25
C SER A 229 6.63 6.52 -11.34
N SER A 230 7.46 7.01 -10.40
CA SER A 230 8.00 6.16 -9.35
C SER A 230 6.88 5.58 -8.47
N THR A 231 6.96 4.28 -8.21
CA THR A 231 6.01 3.59 -7.32
C THR A 231 6.51 3.62 -5.87
N LEU A 232 5.60 3.44 -4.90
CA LEU A 232 6.02 3.31 -3.51
C LEU A 232 6.90 2.08 -3.27
N GLU A 233 6.72 1.02 -4.05
CA GLU A 233 7.59 -0.17 -4.02
C GLU A 233 9.04 0.18 -4.37
N GLN A 234 9.25 0.98 -5.41
CA GLN A 234 10.59 1.40 -5.81
C GLN A 234 11.25 2.28 -4.75
N LEU A 235 10.50 3.21 -4.18
CA LEU A 235 10.94 4.07 -3.08
C LEU A 235 11.28 3.24 -1.83
N PHE A 236 10.49 2.22 -1.53
CA PHE A 236 10.79 1.27 -0.46
C PHE A 236 12.07 0.47 -0.72
N ILE A 237 12.26 -0.06 -1.94
CA ILE A 237 13.47 -0.78 -2.33
C ILE A 237 14.70 0.13 -2.23
N GLN A 238 14.57 1.40 -2.63
CA GLN A 238 15.65 2.37 -2.51
C GLN A 238 16.05 2.58 -1.04
N PHE A 239 15.10 2.76 -0.13
CA PHE A 239 15.39 2.88 1.30
C PHE A 239 15.94 1.59 1.92
N ALA A 240 15.49 0.43 1.43
CA ALA A 240 16.01 -0.86 1.90
C ALA A 240 17.44 -1.14 1.41
N ARG A 241 17.82 -0.62 0.24
CA ARG A 241 19.14 -0.80 -0.38
C ARG A 241 20.16 0.28 -0.03
N ALA A 242 19.72 1.43 0.50
CA ALA A 242 20.63 2.50 0.88
C ALA A 242 21.67 1.95 1.88
N PRO A 243 22.98 2.02 1.56
CA PRO A 243 24.02 1.66 2.52
C PRO A 243 23.91 2.56 3.75
N GLU A 244 24.49 2.12 4.87
CA GLU A 244 24.58 2.89 6.10
C GLU A 244 25.45 4.15 5.86
N GLU A 245 24.88 5.18 5.23
CA GLU A 245 25.43 6.51 5.41
C GLU A 245 25.09 6.93 6.83
N GLU A 246 26.12 6.82 7.68
CA GLU A 246 26.21 7.49 8.96
C GLU A 246 25.78 8.94 8.82
N GLY A 247 24.74 9.30 9.57
CA GLY A 247 24.24 10.65 9.59
C GLY A 247 22.81 10.68 9.10
N ALA A 248 21.91 10.78 10.08
CA ALA A 248 20.64 11.44 9.91
C ALA A 248 20.73 12.46 8.77
N VAL A 249 19.82 12.36 7.81
CA VAL A 249 19.27 13.57 7.19
C VAL A 249 18.68 14.37 8.36
N ARG A 250 19.57 15.13 9.03
CA ARG A 250 19.21 16.22 9.89
C ARG A 250 18.30 17.05 9.03
N MET A 251 17.07 17.19 9.50
CA MET A 251 16.15 18.24 9.12
C MET A 251 16.88 19.59 9.18
N ASN A 252 17.61 19.95 8.13
CA ASN A 252 17.95 21.34 7.82
C ASN A 252 16.80 21.94 7.00
N GLY A 253 15.61 21.86 7.59
CA GLY A 253 14.50 22.75 7.34
C GLY A 253 14.25 23.44 8.66
N ASN A 254 14.90 24.58 8.85
CA ASN A 254 14.76 25.55 9.94
C ASN A 254 13.70 25.15 10.99
N VAL A 255 14.12 24.37 12.00
CA VAL A 255 13.30 24.09 13.19
C VAL A 255 13.27 25.37 14.03
N SER A 256 12.51 26.35 13.55
CA SER A 256 11.85 27.27 14.45
C SER A 256 10.98 26.42 15.36
N SER A 257 11.20 26.56 16.66
CA SER A 257 10.51 25.82 17.72
C SER A 257 8.99 26.02 17.63
N ASN A 258 8.31 25.18 16.86
CA ASN A 258 6.87 25.01 16.94
C ASN A 258 6.53 23.55 16.68
N LYS A 259 6.46 22.78 17.77
CA LYS A 259 5.99 21.40 17.83
C LYS A 259 4.53 21.34 17.34
N TRP A 260 4.33 21.06 16.06
CA TRP A 260 3.01 20.98 15.42
C TRP A 260 2.16 19.80 15.93
N TRP A 261 2.79 18.73 16.42
CA TRP A 261 2.09 17.57 17.00
C TRP A 261 1.53 17.81 18.42
N LYS A 262 1.87 18.93 19.07
CA LYS A 262 1.36 19.27 20.42
C LYS A 262 0.05 20.07 20.41
N ARG A 263 -0.52 20.45 19.26
CA ARG A 263 -1.58 21.48 19.18
C ARG A 263 -3.02 20.99 19.00
N ARG A 264 -3.34 19.74 19.34
CA ARG A 264 -4.73 19.23 19.31
C ARG A 264 -5.15 18.42 20.54
N ALA A 265 -4.50 18.66 21.69
CA ALA A 265 -4.88 18.04 22.97
C ALA A 265 -5.60 18.99 23.94
N ASN A 266 -5.90 20.23 23.53
CA ASN A 266 -6.73 21.17 24.31
C ASN A 266 -7.54 22.05 23.33
N ALA A 267 -8.73 21.59 22.99
CA ALA A 267 -9.86 22.39 22.53
C ALA A 267 -11.13 21.57 22.79
#